data_AF-A0A9P9T322-F1
#
_entry.id   AF-A0A9P9T322-F1
#
_cell.length_a   1.000
_cell.length_b   1.000
_cell.length_c   1.000
_cell.angle_alpha   90.00
_cell.angle_beta   90.00
_cell.angle_gamma   90.00
#
_symmetry.space_group_name_H-M   'P 1'
#
loop_
_entity.id
_entity.type
_entity.pdbx_description
1 polymer ?
#
loop_
_entity_poly.entity_id
_entity_poly.type
_entity_poly.pdbx_seq_one_letter_code
_entity_poly.pdbx_strand_id
1 'polypeptide(L)'
;MPYNVFLVSYVGAPRDHYAIFVETNSDLSGYIFQVTGDIQRGMSYGHKQAKRPEESASFVSKSFIGTVSEVNYAQIQPTVEAIPPPKKQFNGPKRIDPNVPLKRCQEWT
;
A
#
# COMPACT_ATOMS: atom_id res chain seq x y z
N MET A 1 22.61 -3.45 8.40
CA MET A 1 22.38 -2.03 8.07
C MET A 1 20.89 -1.76 8.07
N PRO A 2 20.41 -0.55 8.41
CA PRO A 2 18.98 -0.28 8.32
C PRO A 2 18.50 -0.33 6.86
N TYR A 3 17.25 -0.77 6.66
CA TYR A 3 16.60 -0.79 5.36
C TYR A 3 15.98 0.56 5.05
N ASN A 4 16.11 1.00 3.81
CA ASN A 4 15.45 2.22 3.32
C ASN A 4 13.96 1.95 3.12
N VAL A 5 13.13 2.89 3.55
CA VAL A 5 11.68 2.83 3.41
C VAL A 5 11.23 3.96 2.50
N PHE A 6 10.39 3.63 1.53
CA PHE A 6 9.88 4.56 0.54
C PHE A 6 8.36 4.51 0.48
N LEU A 7 7.73 5.65 0.25
CA LEU A 7 6.39 5.72 -0.30
C LEU A 7 6.49 5.63 -1.82
N VAL A 8 5.77 4.70 -2.41
CA VAL A 8 5.74 4.48 -3.87
C VAL A 8 4.34 4.74 -4.39
N SER A 9 4.26 5.49 -5.49
CA SER A 9 3.05 5.70 -6.26
C SER A 9 3.06 4.86 -7.53
N TYR A 10 1.94 4.17 -7.76
CA TYR A 10 1.64 3.46 -9.00
C TYR A 10 0.39 4.04 -9.65
N VAL A 11 0.30 4.00 -10.98
CA VAL A 11 -0.86 4.47 -11.74
C VAL A 11 -2.13 3.77 -11.23
N GLY A 12 -3.13 4.58 -10.91
CA GLY A 12 -4.44 4.12 -10.45
C GLY A 12 -5.55 5.08 -10.88
N ALA A 13 -6.80 4.65 -10.72
CA ALA A 13 -7.98 5.46 -11.03
C ALA A 13 -9.01 5.42 -9.90
N PRO A 14 -9.60 6.57 -9.51
CA PRO A 14 -9.36 7.93 -10.01
C PRO A 14 -8.12 8.61 -9.41
N ARG A 15 -7.41 7.92 -8.52
CA ARG A 15 -6.15 8.35 -7.90
C ARG A 15 -5.15 7.22 -8.03
N ASP A 16 -3.88 7.56 -7.96
CA ASP A 16 -2.80 6.59 -7.89
C ASP A 16 -2.97 5.62 -6.72
N HIS A 17 -2.30 4.47 -6.83
CA HIS A 17 -2.20 3.48 -5.77
C HIS A 17 -0.90 3.70 -4.98
N TYR A 18 -1.00 3.78 -3.66
CA TYR A 18 0.17 3.94 -2.78
C TYR A 18 0.57 2.64 -2.10
N ALA A 19 1.87 2.47 -1.97
CA ALA A 19 2.50 1.35 -1.30
C ALA A 19 3.70 1.82 -0.47
N ILE A 20 3.96 1.14 0.64
CA ILE A 20 5.23 1.25 1.35
C ILE A 20 6.17 0.21 0.76
N PHE A 21 7.31 0.64 0.24
CA PHE A 21 8.38 -0.23 -0.24
C PHE A 21 9.55 -0.19 0.73
N VAL A 22 9.99 -1.35 1.17
CA VAL A 22 11.19 -1.52 1.99
C VAL A 22 12.26 -2.19 1.15
N GLU A 23 13.36 -1.49 0.92
CA GLU A 23 14.51 -1.97 0.14
C GLU A 23 15.39 -2.84 1.03
N THR A 24 15.28 -4.16 0.90
CA THR A 24 15.93 -5.13 1.80
C THR A 24 17.15 -5.80 1.19
N ASN A 25 17.34 -5.71 -0.14
CA ASN A 25 18.34 -6.46 -0.88
C ASN A 25 19.36 -5.53 -1.55
N SER A 26 20.56 -6.04 -1.81
CA SER A 26 21.66 -5.28 -2.43
C SER A 26 21.41 -4.89 -3.89
N ASP A 27 20.49 -5.57 -4.57
CA ASP A 27 20.05 -5.26 -5.94
C ASP A 27 18.94 -4.19 -5.99
N LEU A 28 18.68 -3.53 -4.86
CA LEU A 28 17.63 -2.53 -4.67
C LEU A 28 16.19 -3.09 -4.76
N SER A 29 16.03 -4.41 -4.73
CA SER A 29 14.74 -5.07 -4.55
C SER A 29 14.35 -5.16 -3.07
N GLY A 30 13.12 -5.59 -2.79
CA GLY A 30 12.66 -5.72 -1.42
C GLY A 30 11.21 -6.16 -1.31
N TYR A 31 10.46 -5.51 -0.43
CA TYR A 31 9.08 -5.88 -0.09
C TYR A 31 8.13 -4.70 -0.16
N ILE A 32 6.91 -4.98 -0.60
CA ILE A 32 5.80 -4.02 -0.67
C ILE A 32 4.74 -4.37 0.37
N PHE A 33 4.31 -3.34 1.10
CA PHE A 33 3.18 -3.32 2.01
C PHE A 33 2.13 -2.38 1.43
N GLN A 34 0.91 -2.87 1.18
CA GLN A 34 -0.11 -2.12 0.46
C GLN A 34 -1.51 -2.60 0.82
N VAL A 35 -2.52 -1.83 0.40
CA VAL A 35 -3.91 -2.25 0.40
C VAL A 35 -4.37 -2.45 -1.04
N THR A 36 -4.83 -3.66 -1.36
CA THR A 36 -5.29 -4.05 -2.69
C THR A 36 -6.80 -4.27 -2.69
N GLY A 37 -7.41 -4.27 -3.87
CA GLY A 37 -8.84 -4.43 -4.05
C GLY A 37 -9.51 -3.13 -4.48
N ASP A 38 -10.83 -3.09 -4.36
CA ASP A 38 -11.64 -2.00 -4.89
C ASP A 38 -12.87 -1.73 -4.02
N ILE A 39 -13.54 -0.60 -4.24
CA ILE A 39 -14.72 -0.20 -3.45
C ILE A 39 -15.94 -1.11 -3.66
N GLN A 40 -15.96 -1.92 -4.73
CA GLN A 40 -17.06 -2.82 -5.10
C GLN A 40 -16.95 -4.19 -4.41
N ARG A 41 -15.72 -4.69 -4.24
CA ARG A 41 -15.43 -5.99 -3.63
C ARG A 41 -14.93 -5.86 -2.19
N GLY A 42 -14.47 -4.67 -1.82
CA GLY A 42 -13.71 -4.43 -0.60
C GLY A 42 -12.21 -4.51 -0.86
N MET A 43 -11.46 -4.08 0.15
CA MET A 43 -10.01 -4.04 0.09
C MET A 43 -9.40 -4.94 1.17
N SER A 44 -8.19 -5.40 0.91
CA SER A 44 -7.43 -6.28 1.78
C SER A 44 -5.99 -5.81 1.86
N TYR A 45 -5.34 -6.09 2.99
CA TYR A 45 -3.90 -5.91 3.09
C TYR A 45 -3.15 -6.88 2.15
N GLY A 46 -2.05 -6.40 1.58
CA GLY A 46 -1.18 -7.15 0.70
C GLY A 46 0.29 -6.94 1.07
N HIS A 47 0.99 -8.05 1.27
CA HIS A 47 2.43 -8.11 1.49
C HIS A 47 3.06 -9.01 0.43
N LYS A 48 4.08 -8.53 -0.28
CA LYS A 48 4.79 -9.36 -1.27
C LYS A 48 6.21 -8.89 -1.50
N GLN A 49 7.06 -9.81 -1.93
CA GLN A 49 8.35 -9.47 -2.52
C GLN A 49 8.14 -8.68 -3.82
N ALA A 50 9.02 -7.71 -4.07
CA ALA A 50 8.97 -6.84 -5.23
C ALA A 50 10.38 -6.55 -5.75
N LYS A 51 10.49 -6.40 -7.08
CA LYS A 51 11.66 -5.79 -7.71
C LYS A 51 11.72 -4.30 -7.40
N ARG A 52 12.69 -3.60 -7.98
CA ARG A 52 12.77 -2.14 -7.95
C ARG A 52 11.45 -1.53 -8.43
N PRO A 53 10.83 -0.62 -7.67
CA PRO A 53 9.57 0.01 -8.09
C PRO A 53 9.60 0.59 -9.50
N GLU A 54 10.74 1.18 -9.90
CA GLU A 54 10.97 1.81 -11.20
C GLU A 54 10.90 0.83 -12.39
N GLU A 55 11.01 -0.48 -12.15
CA GLU A 55 10.85 -1.50 -13.19
C GLU A 55 9.38 -1.80 -13.52
N SER A 56 8.43 -1.29 -12.73
CA SER A 56 7.00 -1.46 -12.99
C SER A 56 6.53 -0.50 -14.09
N ALA A 57 5.82 -1.01 -15.09
CA ALA A 57 5.17 -0.18 -16.12
C ALA A 57 4.14 0.82 -15.55
N SER A 58 3.64 0.55 -14.33
CA SER A 58 2.71 1.43 -13.62
C SER A 58 3.42 2.39 -12.67
N PHE A 59 4.74 2.43 -12.59
CA PHE A 59 5.47 3.31 -11.69
C PHE A 59 5.20 4.79 -12.01
N VAL A 60 4.91 5.57 -10.98
CA VAL A 60 4.73 7.03 -11.08
C VAL A 60 5.85 7.75 -10.33
N SER A 61 6.04 7.45 -9.05
CA SER A 61 7.02 8.12 -8.21
C SER A 61 7.44 7.29 -7.00
N LYS A 62 8.59 7.65 -6.41
CA LYS A 62 9.11 7.10 -5.16
C LYS A 62 9.67 8.23 -4.32
N SER A 63 9.27 8.30 -3.05
CA SER A 63 9.81 9.25 -2.08
C SER A 63 10.36 8.52 -0.86
N PHE A 64 11.56 8.90 -0.42
CA PHE A 64 12.15 8.37 0.80
C PHE A 64 11.38 8.88 2.01
N ILE A 65 10.97 7.98 2.91
CA ILE A 65 10.18 8.32 4.10
C ILE A 65 10.87 7.94 5.42
N GLY A 66 12.01 7.25 5.36
CA GLY A 66 12.81 6.93 6.54
C GLY A 66 13.52 5.59 6.41
N THR A 67 13.96 5.07 7.54
CA THR A 67 14.64 3.77 7.62
C THR A 67 14.05 2.91 8.74
N VAL A 68 14.25 1.60 8.63
CA VAL A 68 13.91 0.63 9.67
C VAL A 68 15.13 -0.24 9.97
N SER A 69 15.41 -0.54 11.24
CA SER A 69 16.48 -1.49 11.57
C SER A 69 16.06 -2.91 11.19
N GLU A 70 17.03 -3.79 10.92
CA GLU A 70 16.75 -5.21 10.59
C GLU A 70 15.93 -5.89 11.70
N VAL A 71 16.24 -5.59 12.97
CA VAL A 71 15.52 -6.13 14.14
C VAL A 71 14.06 -5.67 14.19
N ASN A 72 13.77 -4.45 13.74
CA ASN A 72 12.42 -3.88 13.76
C ASN A 72 11.65 -4.11 12.46
N TYR A 73 12.29 -4.64 11.40
CA TYR A 73 11.63 -4.87 10.11
C TYR A 73 10.37 -5.73 10.23
N ALA A 74 10.43 -6.79 11.05
CA ALA A 74 9.29 -7.67 11.31
C ALA A 74 8.09 -6.96 11.96
N GLN A 75 8.29 -5.78 12.58
CA GLN A 75 7.20 -5.01 13.20
C GLN A 75 6.38 -4.21 12.19
N ILE A 76 6.84 -4.04 10.94
CA ILE A 76 6.10 -3.29 9.93
C ILE A 76 4.76 -3.97 9.65
N GLN A 77 4.76 -5.29 9.40
CA GLN A 77 3.55 -6.03 9.06
C GLN A 77 2.44 -5.92 10.13
N PRO A 78 2.66 -6.26 11.42
CA PRO A 78 1.63 -6.10 12.43
C PRO A 78 1.21 -4.64 12.64
N THR A 79 2.10 -3.68 12.43
CA THR A 79 1.77 -2.24 12.53
C THR A 79 0.78 -1.82 11.45
N VAL A 80 1.01 -2.21 10.19
CA VAL A 80 0.10 -1.83 9.09
C VAL A 80 -1.20 -2.65 9.10
N GLU A 81 -1.16 -3.90 9.56
CA GLU A 81 -2.35 -4.76 9.68
C GLU A 81 -3.27 -4.36 10.85
N ALA A 82 -2.76 -3.63 11.85
CA ALA A 82 -3.57 -3.08 12.93
C ALA A 82 -4.61 -2.05 12.45
N ILE A 83 -4.42 -1.49 11.25
CA ILE A 83 -5.35 -0.53 10.64
C ILE A 83 -6.21 -1.29 9.60
N PRO A 84 -7.54 -1.43 9.83
CA PRO A 84 -8.38 -2.25 8.96
C PRO A 84 -8.57 -1.57 7.59
N PRO A 85 -8.36 -2.30 6.47
CA PRO A 85 -8.54 -1.73 5.14
C PRO A 85 -10.00 -1.32 4.87
N PRO A 86 -10.24 -0.39 3.92
CA PRO A 86 -11.59 -0.01 3.54
C PRO A 86 -12.46 -1.22 3.17
N LYS A 87 -13.63 -1.31 3.80
CA LYS A 87 -14.61 -2.36 3.52
C LYS A 87 -15.23 -2.16 2.13
N LYS A 88 -15.95 -3.18 1.68
CA LYS A 88 -16.86 -3.07 0.53
C LYS A 88 -17.86 -1.94 0.78
N GLN A 89 -18.04 -1.06 -0.20
CA GLN A 89 -18.83 0.17 -0.08
C GLN A 89 -20.03 0.21 -1.01
N PHE A 90 -20.11 -0.70 -1.99
CA PHE A 90 -21.21 -0.79 -2.94
C PHE A 90 -21.85 -2.18 -2.95
N ASN A 91 -23.15 -2.24 -3.21
CA ASN A 91 -23.86 -3.43 -3.62
C ASN A 91 -24.44 -3.21 -5.02
N GLY A 92 -23.69 -3.65 -6.04
CA GLY A 92 -23.98 -3.31 -7.43
C GLY A 92 -23.81 -1.80 -7.68
N PRO A 93 -24.82 -1.10 -8.23
CA PRO A 93 -24.73 0.33 -8.49
C PRO A 93 -25.01 1.20 -7.25
N LYS A 94 -25.46 0.63 -6.14
CA LYS A 94 -25.88 1.38 -4.94
C LYS A 94 -24.81 1.36 -3.86
N ARG A 95 -24.60 2.51 -3.21
CA ARG A 95 -23.79 2.57 -1.98
C ARG A 95 -24.46 1.76 -0.88
N ILE A 96 -23.66 1.03 -0.11
CA ILE A 96 -24.12 0.28 1.07
C ILE A 96 -24.58 1.27 2.14
N ASP A 97 -23.78 2.30 2.39
CA ASP A 97 -24.13 3.41 3.27
C ASP A 97 -23.84 4.74 2.54
N PRO A 98 -24.89 5.49 2.13
CA PRO A 98 -24.72 6.79 1.48
C PRO A 98 -24.08 7.87 2.37
N ASN A 99 -24.16 7.73 3.70
CA ASN A 99 -23.68 8.72 4.66
C ASN A 99 -22.19 8.56 4.97
N VAL A 100 -21.62 7.36 4.75
CA VAL A 100 -20.19 7.09 4.98
C VAL A 100 -19.38 7.42 3.72
N PRO A 101 -18.45 8.41 3.73
CA PRO A 101 -17.66 8.78 2.55
C PRO A 101 -17.00 7.60 1.86
N LEU A 102 -16.77 7.73 0.55
CA LEU A 102 -15.99 6.72 -0.15
C LEU A 102 -14.56 6.74 0.36
N LYS A 103 -14.03 5.58 0.75
CA LYS A 103 -12.66 5.41 1.23
C LYS A 103 -11.89 4.49 0.29
N ARG A 104 -10.77 4.97 -0.23
CA ARG A 104 -9.80 4.19 -1.01
C ARG A 104 -8.53 3.88 -0.20
N CYS A 105 -7.55 3.21 -0.81
CA CYS A 105 -6.31 2.82 -0.15
C CYS A 105 -5.48 3.99 0.43
N GLN A 106 -5.75 5.23 -0.01
CA GLN A 106 -5.10 6.44 0.50
C GLN A 106 -5.89 7.16 1.59
N GLU A 107 -7.15 6.80 1.84
CA GLU A 107 -8.11 7.63 2.59
C GLU A 107 -8.50 6.94 3.90
N TRP A 108 -7.80 7.30 4.99
CA TRP A 108 -7.92 6.64 6.29
C TRP A 108 -8.63 7.47 7.38
N THR A 109 -8.72 8.80 7.22
CA THR A 109 -9.46 9.72 8.10
C THR A 109 -10.93 9.84 7.66
#